data_AF-A0A846H8E9-F1
#
_entry.id   AF-A0A846H8E9-F1
#
_cell.length_a   1.000
_cell.length_b   1.000
_cell.length_c   1.000
_cell.angle_alpha   90.00
_cell.angle_beta   90.00
_cell.angle_gamma   90.00
#
_symmetry.space_group_name_H-M   'P 1'
#
loop_
_entity.id
_entity.type
_entity.pdbx_description
1 polymer ?
#
loop_
_entity_poly.entity_id
_entity_poly.type
_entity_poly.pdbx_seq_one_letter_code
_entity_poly.pdbx_strand_id
1 'polypeptide(L)'
;MNIAENNNNKIPNKKLVLVGLISVVLFAGGLIGWIKFKQEQEKKVQQSQALLTQACQTDISANSNFLDASKKVNEATKLLYSVPNIPGLSYQQAQTGLNNFSTCIKTVNAKENFFEAKRLSRKAFLFDDEMTLSVQEWEGMRSDLGKAIDLLKSIPNDVNTYPQSQKALKVYQNQFSKVNQRLQQEQTAVNAFNRAEDLNNEADQLTRNSPSLETLNEAESKVKDAIKLIKTIPQGTTVSQKSQDTILIYQDKIEGIRYLIGSRFLEPLVKLFSTFADSLNSKTEYQDYANKVKNLNKKFTDILKEAPVTKNHSSAKALRSALNKYNDALIVWQYCQQRKCQNSLSAGIIEFRNVLWIPDSFKIKNVPLTKKYKLKESSNIFTQKFVQLNQVRSAIWEQAESDIQEAQGQI
;
A
#
# COMPACT_ATOMS: atom_id res chain seq x y z
N MET A 1 -14.33 -25.09 31.56
CA MET A 1 -15.53 -24.36 31.11
C MET A 1 -16.36 -25.37 30.33
N ASN A 2 -17.35 -25.95 31.00
CA ASN A 2 -18.21 -27.06 30.56
C ASN A 2 -19.50 -26.51 29.95
N ILE A 3 -19.88 -27.01 28.76
CA ILE A 3 -21.24 -27.07 28.17
C ILE A 3 -21.17 -28.30 27.24
N ALA A 4 -21.55 -29.53 27.61
CA ALA A 4 -22.91 -30.10 27.74
C ALA A 4 -23.84 -29.67 26.59
N GLU A 5 -24.59 -30.45 25.81
CA GLU A 5 -24.87 -31.87 25.66
C GLU A 5 -25.85 -31.93 24.46
N ASN A 6 -25.90 -33.05 23.75
CA ASN A 6 -27.12 -33.66 23.21
C ASN A 6 -28.02 -32.90 22.18
N ASN A 7 -28.14 -33.45 20.97
CA ASN A 7 -29.46 -33.91 20.50
C ASN A 7 -29.34 -34.93 19.35
N ASN A 8 -29.54 -36.18 19.74
CA ASN A 8 -29.98 -37.28 18.90
C ASN A 8 -31.28 -36.92 18.15
N ASN A 9 -31.29 -37.05 16.82
CA ASN A 9 -32.53 -37.21 16.07
C ASN A 9 -32.55 -38.57 15.38
N LYS A 10 -33.15 -39.52 16.12
CA LYS A 10 -33.50 -40.87 15.71
C LYS A 10 -34.75 -40.78 14.85
N ILE A 11 -34.59 -40.87 13.53
CA ILE A 11 -35.73 -40.91 12.59
C ILE A 11 -36.40 -42.29 12.70
N PRO A 12 -37.74 -42.37 12.84
CA PRO A 12 -38.43 -43.62 13.11
C PRO A 12 -38.52 -44.51 11.86
N ASN A 13 -38.20 -45.78 12.07
CA ASN A 13 -38.59 -46.89 11.20
C ASN A 13 -40.12 -46.91 11.06
N LYS A 14 -40.63 -46.55 9.88
CA LYS A 14 -41.97 -46.94 9.43
C LYS A 14 -41.83 -47.87 8.23
N LYS A 15 -41.87 -49.18 8.51
CA LYS A 15 -42.39 -50.15 7.55
C LYS A 15 -43.86 -49.76 7.32
N LEU A 16 -44.17 -49.26 6.13
CA LEU A 16 -45.53 -49.30 5.60
C LEU A 16 -45.47 -49.87 4.19
N VAL A 17 -46.06 -51.05 4.07
CA VAL A 17 -46.47 -51.71 2.85
C VAL A 17 -47.38 -50.75 2.08
N LEU A 18 -47.03 -50.41 0.83
CA LEU A 18 -48.00 -50.00 -0.17
C LEU A 18 -47.55 -50.52 -1.55
N VAL A 19 -47.71 -51.82 -1.72
CA VAL A 19 -48.00 -52.40 -3.02
C VAL A 19 -49.43 -51.99 -3.36
N GLY A 20 -49.66 -51.36 -4.50
CA GLY A 20 -50.99 -51.24 -5.09
C GLY A 20 -51.31 -49.87 -5.66
N LEU A 21 -51.58 -49.86 -6.97
CA LEU A 21 -52.36 -48.87 -7.71
C LEU A 21 -51.63 -47.60 -8.16
N ILE A 22 -50.72 -47.75 -9.14
CA ILE A 22 -50.76 -46.82 -10.27
C ILE A 22 -51.98 -47.23 -11.09
N SER A 23 -53.01 -46.40 -10.94
CA SER A 23 -54.36 -46.60 -11.43
C SER A 23 -54.43 -46.83 -12.93
N VAL A 24 -55.13 -47.91 -13.25
CA VAL A 24 -55.65 -48.43 -14.51
C VAL A 24 -56.73 -47.49 -15.12
N VAL A 25 -56.51 -46.18 -15.09
CA VAL A 25 -57.42 -45.21 -15.76
C VAL A 25 -56.77 -44.79 -17.07
N LEU A 26 -56.87 -45.62 -18.11
CA LEU A 26 -56.73 -45.26 -19.54
C LEU A 26 -57.02 -46.46 -20.48
N PHE A 27 -57.90 -47.42 -20.18
CA PHE A 27 -57.97 -48.66 -21.00
C PHE A 27 -58.67 -48.58 -22.37
N ALA A 28 -59.29 -47.46 -22.74
CA ALA A 28 -59.79 -47.24 -24.12
C ALA A 28 -58.96 -46.23 -24.93
N GLY A 29 -58.43 -45.18 -24.28
CA GLY A 29 -57.45 -44.25 -24.88
C GLY A 29 -56.00 -44.75 -24.84
N GLY A 30 -55.72 -45.78 -24.03
CA GLY A 30 -54.38 -46.24 -23.69
C GLY A 30 -53.73 -47.11 -24.75
N LEU A 31 -54.49 -47.88 -25.54
CA LEU A 31 -53.90 -48.57 -26.69
C LEU A 31 -53.53 -47.58 -27.79
N ILE A 32 -54.40 -46.62 -28.12
CA ILE A 32 -54.11 -45.58 -29.12
C ILE A 32 -52.97 -44.68 -28.64
N GLY A 33 -52.99 -44.28 -27.36
CA GLY A 33 -51.92 -43.49 -26.74
C GLY A 33 -50.59 -44.25 -26.69
N TRP A 34 -50.61 -45.54 -26.35
CA TRP A 34 -49.43 -46.40 -26.35
C TRP A 34 -48.86 -46.62 -27.75
N ILE A 35 -49.71 -46.83 -28.76
CA ILE A 35 -49.30 -46.95 -30.16
C ILE A 35 -48.65 -45.65 -30.63
N LYS A 36 -49.28 -44.48 -30.38
CA LYS A 36 -48.70 -43.17 -30.72
C LYS A 36 -47.40 -42.90 -29.98
N PHE A 37 -47.33 -43.22 -28.69
CA PHE A 37 -46.13 -43.07 -27.90
C PHE A 37 -44.99 -43.96 -28.41
N LYS A 38 -45.27 -45.23 -28.70
CA LYS A 38 -44.31 -46.17 -29.29
C LYS A 38 -43.81 -45.66 -30.64
N GLN A 39 -44.72 -45.23 -31.52
CA GLN A 39 -44.40 -44.66 -32.82
C GLN A 39 -43.51 -43.41 -32.69
N GLU A 40 -43.77 -42.55 -31.71
CA GLU A 40 -42.93 -41.38 -31.43
C GLU A 40 -41.53 -41.78 -30.95
N GLN A 41 -41.39 -42.82 -30.11
CA GLN A 41 -40.09 -43.34 -29.71
C GLN A 41 -39.33 -43.97 -30.90
N GLU A 42 -40.02 -44.73 -31.76
CA GLU A 42 -39.45 -45.29 -32.99
C GLU A 42 -38.94 -44.17 -33.92
N LYS A 43 -39.73 -43.11 -34.10
CA LYS A 43 -39.36 -41.93 -34.89
C LYS A 43 -38.12 -41.25 -34.33
N LYS A 44 -38.02 -41.08 -33.01
CA LYS A 44 -36.82 -40.54 -32.35
C LYS A 44 -35.58 -41.40 -32.64
N VAL A 45 -35.69 -42.72 -32.51
CA VAL A 45 -34.57 -43.64 -32.79
C VAL A 45 -34.14 -43.55 -34.26
N GLN A 46 -35.08 -43.55 -35.20
CA GLN A 46 -34.77 -43.41 -36.64
C GLN A 46 -34.11 -42.07 -36.96
N GLN A 47 -34.65 -40.97 -36.42
CA GLN A 47 -34.08 -39.64 -36.60
C GLN A 47 -32.65 -39.55 -36.04
N SER A 48 -32.42 -40.08 -34.84
CA SER A 48 -31.07 -40.15 -34.25
C SER A 48 -30.09 -40.96 -35.10
N GLN A 49 -30.51 -42.12 -35.62
CA GLN A 49 -29.66 -42.95 -36.47
C GLN A 49 -29.32 -42.25 -37.79
N ALA A 50 -30.26 -41.52 -38.39
CA ALA A 50 -30.02 -40.72 -39.59
C ALA A 50 -29.02 -39.59 -39.32
N LEU A 51 -29.20 -38.85 -38.22
CA LEU A 51 -28.28 -37.78 -37.79
C LEU A 51 -26.86 -38.32 -37.51
N LEU A 52 -26.75 -39.45 -36.81
CA LEU A 52 -25.46 -40.09 -36.54
C LEU A 52 -24.80 -40.58 -37.83
N THR A 53 -25.55 -41.23 -38.72
CA THR A 53 -25.01 -41.68 -40.01
C THR A 53 -24.45 -40.50 -40.81
N GLN A 54 -25.21 -39.41 -40.90
CA GLN A 54 -24.77 -38.20 -41.59
C GLN A 54 -23.53 -37.57 -40.94
N ALA A 55 -23.52 -37.43 -39.61
CA ALA A 55 -22.41 -36.83 -38.88
C ALA A 55 -21.14 -37.68 -38.95
N CYS A 56 -21.27 -39.00 -38.85
CA CYS A 56 -20.14 -39.94 -38.83
C CYS A 56 -19.54 -40.21 -40.22
N GLN A 57 -20.30 -39.94 -41.28
CA GLN A 57 -19.79 -39.96 -42.67
C GLN A 57 -19.17 -38.62 -43.09
N THR A 58 -19.43 -37.54 -42.37
CA THR A 58 -18.84 -36.24 -42.64
C THR A 58 -17.35 -36.28 -42.34
N ASP A 59 -16.52 -35.76 -43.24
CA ASP A 59 -15.09 -35.60 -42.97
C ASP A 59 -14.91 -34.56 -41.85
N ILE A 60 -14.78 -35.09 -40.64
CA ILE A 60 -14.54 -34.30 -39.43
C ILE A 60 -13.15 -33.69 -39.42
N SER A 61 -12.25 -33.97 -40.37
CA SER A 61 -10.90 -33.38 -40.41
C SER A 61 -10.95 -31.85 -40.64
N ALA A 62 -11.92 -31.36 -41.42
CA ALA A 62 -12.12 -29.94 -41.69
C ALA A 62 -12.88 -29.19 -40.56
N ASN A 63 -12.36 -28.03 -40.14
CA ASN A 63 -12.90 -27.25 -39.01
C ASN A 63 -14.36 -26.81 -39.20
N SER A 64 -14.77 -26.40 -40.39
CA SER A 64 -16.14 -25.90 -40.66
C SER A 64 -17.19 -26.98 -40.51
N ASN A 65 -16.87 -28.21 -40.93
CA ASN A 65 -17.80 -29.33 -40.94
C ASN A 65 -17.93 -29.98 -39.57
N PHE A 66 -16.90 -29.83 -38.72
CA PHE A 66 -16.89 -30.38 -37.38
C PHE A 66 -18.02 -29.83 -36.49
N LEU A 67 -18.30 -28.52 -36.54
CA LEU A 67 -19.30 -27.91 -35.66
C LEU A 67 -20.71 -28.44 -35.97
N ASP A 68 -21.04 -28.60 -37.25
CA ASP A 68 -22.31 -29.19 -37.68
C ASP A 68 -22.40 -30.68 -37.28
N ALA A 69 -21.32 -31.44 -37.50
CA ALA A 69 -21.26 -32.85 -37.09
C ALA A 69 -21.41 -33.02 -35.56
N SER A 70 -20.73 -32.21 -34.75
CA SER A 70 -20.86 -32.21 -33.29
C SER A 70 -22.28 -31.91 -32.85
N LYS A 71 -22.92 -30.89 -33.42
CA LYS A 71 -24.32 -30.57 -33.13
C LYS A 71 -25.26 -31.75 -33.44
N LYS A 72 -25.09 -32.39 -34.60
CA LYS A 72 -25.90 -33.55 -35.01
C LYS A 72 -25.69 -34.76 -34.10
N VAL A 73 -24.46 -35.06 -33.71
CA VAL A 73 -24.16 -36.13 -32.74
C VAL A 73 -24.80 -35.83 -31.39
N ASN A 74 -24.61 -34.62 -30.84
CA ASN A 74 -25.18 -34.25 -29.54
C ASN A 74 -26.71 -34.30 -29.53
N GLU A 75 -27.37 -33.85 -30.62
CA GLU A 75 -28.83 -33.96 -30.78
C GLU A 75 -29.29 -35.42 -30.85
N ALA A 76 -28.63 -36.23 -31.68
CA ALA A 76 -28.96 -37.65 -31.82
C ALA A 76 -28.78 -38.43 -30.52
N THR A 77 -27.68 -38.19 -29.80
CA THR A 77 -27.37 -38.83 -28.52
C THR A 77 -28.38 -38.44 -27.44
N LYS A 78 -28.79 -37.16 -27.37
CA LYS A 78 -29.84 -36.69 -26.45
C LYS A 78 -31.19 -37.37 -26.73
N LEU A 79 -31.57 -37.50 -28.00
CA LEU A 79 -32.78 -38.20 -28.41
C LEU A 79 -32.74 -39.69 -28.01
N LEU A 80 -31.61 -40.38 -28.23
CA LEU A 80 -31.42 -41.79 -27.85
C LEU A 80 -31.48 -42.00 -26.34
N TYR A 81 -30.85 -41.14 -25.53
CA TYR A 81 -30.93 -41.22 -24.06
C TYR A 81 -32.33 -40.89 -23.51
N SER A 82 -33.17 -40.19 -24.27
CA SER A 82 -34.55 -39.87 -23.86
C SER A 82 -35.52 -41.05 -24.02
N VAL A 83 -35.11 -42.13 -24.70
CA VAL A 83 -35.95 -43.32 -24.89
C VAL A 83 -36.02 -44.10 -23.56
N PRO A 84 -37.20 -44.25 -22.95
CA PRO A 84 -37.32 -44.88 -21.65
C PRO A 84 -37.08 -46.39 -21.73
N ASN A 85 -36.48 -46.95 -20.67
CA ASN A 85 -36.22 -48.38 -20.54
C ASN A 85 -37.51 -49.14 -20.16
N ILE A 86 -38.43 -49.29 -21.11
CA ILE A 86 -39.69 -50.02 -20.93
C ILE A 86 -39.71 -51.19 -21.92
N PRO A 87 -39.97 -52.44 -21.46
CA PRO A 87 -40.11 -53.60 -22.34
C PRO A 87 -41.13 -53.34 -23.47
N GLY A 88 -40.79 -53.74 -24.69
CA GLY A 88 -41.65 -53.56 -25.88
C GLY A 88 -41.53 -52.21 -26.60
N LEU A 89 -40.70 -51.28 -26.09
CA LEU A 89 -40.30 -50.05 -26.80
C LEU A 89 -38.96 -50.22 -27.52
N SER A 90 -38.63 -49.24 -28.37
CA SER A 90 -37.38 -49.13 -29.11
C SER A 90 -36.11 -48.92 -28.27
N TYR A 91 -36.14 -49.21 -26.97
CA TYR A 91 -34.98 -49.05 -26.08
C TYR A 91 -33.78 -49.89 -26.54
N GLN A 92 -34.01 -51.15 -26.92
CA GLN A 92 -32.94 -52.00 -27.45
C GLN A 92 -32.34 -51.43 -28.73
N GLN A 93 -33.18 -50.90 -29.64
CA GLN A 93 -32.71 -50.23 -30.86
C GLN A 93 -31.92 -48.96 -30.55
N ALA A 94 -32.33 -48.21 -29.53
CA ALA A 94 -31.61 -47.02 -29.08
C ALA A 94 -30.21 -47.37 -28.54
N GLN A 95 -30.11 -48.43 -27.72
CA GLN A 95 -28.84 -48.95 -27.22
C GLN A 95 -27.94 -49.50 -28.33
N THR A 96 -28.51 -50.26 -29.27
CA THR A 96 -27.78 -50.70 -30.48
C THR A 96 -27.27 -49.51 -31.28
N GLY A 97 -28.06 -48.45 -31.44
CA GLY A 97 -27.62 -47.21 -32.08
C GLY A 97 -26.43 -46.57 -31.36
N LEU A 98 -26.52 -46.39 -30.04
CA LEU A 98 -25.41 -45.86 -29.23
C LEU A 98 -24.14 -46.72 -29.35
N ASN A 99 -24.28 -48.05 -29.37
CA ASN A 99 -23.16 -48.98 -29.51
C ASN A 99 -22.54 -48.95 -30.91
N ASN A 100 -23.37 -48.99 -31.97
CA ASN A 100 -22.93 -48.97 -33.36
C ASN A 100 -22.17 -47.69 -33.70
N PHE A 101 -22.59 -46.55 -33.12
CA PHE A 101 -21.94 -45.25 -33.33
C PHE A 101 -20.98 -44.85 -32.20
N SER A 102 -20.69 -45.75 -31.25
CA SER A 102 -19.91 -45.42 -30.05
C SER A 102 -18.54 -44.82 -30.37
N THR A 103 -17.81 -45.38 -31.34
CA THR A 103 -16.51 -44.86 -31.79
C THR A 103 -16.63 -43.46 -32.38
N CYS A 104 -17.67 -43.21 -33.17
CA CYS A 104 -17.92 -41.88 -33.75
C CYS A 104 -18.28 -40.86 -32.68
N ILE A 105 -19.20 -41.20 -31.77
CA ILE A 105 -19.59 -40.35 -30.63
C ILE A 105 -18.36 -40.00 -29.78
N LYS A 106 -17.54 -41.00 -29.43
CA LYS A 106 -16.27 -40.78 -28.70
C LYS A 106 -15.34 -39.84 -29.46
N THR A 107 -15.18 -40.02 -30.76
CA THR A 107 -14.29 -39.19 -31.60
C THR A 107 -14.76 -37.74 -31.67
N VAL A 108 -16.07 -37.53 -31.86
CA VAL A 108 -16.68 -36.19 -31.91
C VAL A 108 -16.54 -35.49 -30.56
N ASN A 109 -16.87 -36.16 -29.46
CA ASN A 109 -16.72 -35.61 -28.11
C ASN A 109 -15.25 -35.28 -27.79
N ALA A 110 -14.31 -36.15 -28.18
CA ALA A 110 -12.88 -35.89 -28.00
C ALA A 110 -12.42 -34.63 -28.73
N LYS A 111 -12.91 -34.41 -29.95
CA LYS A 111 -12.57 -33.23 -30.76
C LYS A 111 -13.25 -31.96 -30.25
N GLU A 112 -14.48 -32.06 -29.73
CA GLU A 112 -15.20 -30.96 -29.07
C GLU A 112 -14.44 -30.50 -27.83
N ASN A 113 -14.09 -31.44 -26.94
CA ASN A 113 -13.28 -31.18 -25.75
C ASN A 113 -11.94 -30.52 -26.11
N PHE A 114 -11.29 -30.99 -27.18
CA PHE A 114 -10.03 -30.40 -27.65
C PHE A 114 -10.19 -28.94 -28.13
N PHE A 115 -11.24 -28.62 -28.88
CA PHE A 115 -11.48 -27.23 -29.32
C PHE A 115 -11.91 -26.32 -28.19
N GLU A 116 -12.75 -26.81 -27.28
CA GLU A 116 -13.18 -26.04 -26.13
C GLU A 116 -11.99 -25.76 -25.20
N ALA A 117 -11.10 -26.73 -25.00
CA ALA A 117 -9.84 -26.50 -24.29
C ALA A 117 -8.99 -25.39 -24.94
N LYS A 118 -8.87 -25.38 -26.27
CA LYS A 118 -8.19 -24.30 -27.01
C LYS A 118 -8.85 -22.94 -26.83
N ARG A 119 -10.18 -22.90 -26.82
CA ARG A 119 -10.94 -21.67 -26.64
C ARG A 119 -10.70 -21.08 -25.25
N LEU A 120 -10.81 -21.92 -24.22
CA LEU A 120 -10.58 -21.53 -22.82
C LEU A 120 -9.14 -21.06 -22.59
N SER A 121 -8.15 -21.72 -23.18
CA SER A 121 -6.74 -21.36 -22.97
C SER A 121 -6.31 -20.07 -23.70
N ARG A 122 -7.10 -19.57 -24.65
CA ARG A 122 -6.67 -18.51 -25.59
C ARG A 122 -6.11 -17.28 -24.87
N LYS A 123 -6.79 -16.80 -23.83
CA LYS A 123 -6.34 -15.62 -23.06
C LYS A 123 -4.96 -15.84 -22.43
N ALA A 124 -4.72 -17.02 -21.86
CA ALA A 124 -3.46 -17.32 -21.21
C ALA A 124 -2.27 -17.43 -22.17
N PHE A 125 -2.51 -17.67 -23.47
CA PHE A 125 -1.46 -17.69 -24.50
C PHE A 125 -1.17 -16.32 -25.12
N LEU A 126 -2.00 -15.32 -24.84
CA LEU A 126 -1.77 -13.93 -25.27
C LEU A 126 -1.02 -13.12 -24.21
N PHE A 127 -0.73 -13.72 -23.05
CA PHE A 127 0.00 -13.06 -21.98
C PHE A 127 1.50 -12.96 -22.31
N ASP A 128 2.04 -11.77 -22.13
CA ASP A 128 3.47 -11.45 -22.14
C ASP A 128 3.94 -11.12 -20.72
N ASP A 129 5.19 -11.39 -20.39
CA ASP A 129 5.76 -11.23 -19.03
C ASP A 129 5.70 -9.79 -18.48
N GLU A 130 5.44 -8.80 -19.35
CA GLU A 130 5.25 -7.38 -19.02
C GLU A 130 3.79 -6.98 -18.74
N MET A 131 2.82 -7.87 -19.03
CA MET A 131 1.41 -7.55 -18.88
C MET A 131 1.04 -7.39 -17.41
N THR A 132 0.44 -6.24 -17.10
CA THR A 132 -0.03 -5.92 -15.76
C THR A 132 -1.51 -6.25 -15.65
N LEU A 133 -1.86 -7.30 -14.91
CA LEU A 133 -3.23 -7.80 -14.74
C LEU A 133 -3.58 -7.86 -13.26
N SER A 134 -4.85 -7.60 -12.94
CA SER A 134 -5.38 -7.72 -11.58
C SER A 134 -5.42 -9.16 -11.09
N VAL A 135 -5.48 -9.34 -9.76
CA VAL A 135 -5.67 -10.66 -9.12
C VAL A 135 -6.87 -11.40 -9.72
N GLN A 136 -7.99 -10.70 -9.93
CA GLN A 136 -9.21 -11.31 -10.47
C GLN A 136 -9.03 -11.80 -11.92
N GLU A 137 -8.33 -11.04 -12.75
CA GLU A 137 -8.02 -11.45 -14.13
C GLU A 137 -7.11 -12.68 -14.14
N TRP A 138 -6.10 -12.70 -13.27
CA TRP A 138 -5.22 -13.86 -13.10
C TRP A 138 -5.96 -15.12 -12.63
N GLU A 139 -6.88 -14.98 -11.67
CA GLU A 139 -7.72 -16.08 -11.21
C GLU A 139 -8.63 -16.61 -12.33
N GLY A 140 -9.17 -15.72 -13.15
CA GLY A 140 -9.95 -16.08 -14.33
C GLY A 140 -9.12 -16.92 -15.32
N MET A 141 -7.91 -16.47 -15.65
CA MET A 141 -7.00 -17.23 -16.52
C MET A 141 -6.63 -18.59 -15.94
N ARG A 142 -6.34 -18.65 -14.63
CA ARG A 142 -6.08 -19.91 -13.92
C ARG A 142 -7.27 -20.86 -14.03
N SER A 143 -8.49 -20.37 -13.79
CA SER A 143 -9.72 -21.18 -13.86
C SER A 143 -9.95 -21.74 -15.26
N ASP A 144 -9.83 -20.90 -16.28
CA ASP A 144 -10.03 -21.31 -17.68
C ASP A 144 -8.99 -22.33 -18.13
N LEU A 145 -7.71 -22.16 -17.76
CA LEU A 145 -6.67 -23.15 -18.02
C LEU A 145 -6.90 -24.47 -17.28
N GLY A 146 -7.36 -24.42 -16.02
CA GLY A 146 -7.71 -25.63 -15.26
C GLY A 146 -8.78 -26.46 -15.97
N LYS A 147 -9.87 -25.82 -16.40
CA LYS A 147 -10.94 -26.46 -17.19
C LYS A 147 -10.41 -27.02 -18.51
N ALA A 148 -9.56 -26.28 -19.21
CA ALA A 148 -8.94 -26.74 -20.45
C ALA A 148 -8.09 -27.99 -20.25
N ILE A 149 -7.31 -28.05 -19.16
CA ILE A 149 -6.52 -29.23 -18.78
C ILE A 149 -7.42 -30.44 -18.51
N ASP A 150 -8.52 -30.27 -17.79
CA ASP A 150 -9.46 -31.36 -17.49
C ASP A 150 -10.13 -31.91 -18.75
N LEU A 151 -10.53 -31.03 -19.67
CA LEU A 151 -11.05 -31.42 -20.99
C LEU A 151 -10.02 -32.24 -21.78
N LEU A 152 -8.75 -31.83 -21.79
CA LEU A 152 -7.69 -32.56 -22.50
C LEU A 152 -7.39 -33.94 -21.87
N LYS A 153 -7.44 -34.05 -20.53
CA LYS A 153 -7.26 -35.32 -19.82
C LYS A 153 -8.41 -36.30 -20.06
N SER A 154 -9.62 -35.80 -20.30
CA SER A 154 -10.80 -36.64 -20.57
C SER A 154 -10.79 -37.31 -21.94
N ILE A 155 -9.87 -36.93 -22.83
CA ILE A 155 -9.81 -37.46 -24.20
C ILE A 155 -9.28 -38.91 -24.17
N PRO A 156 -10.06 -39.90 -24.67
CA PRO A 156 -9.66 -41.30 -24.71
C PRO A 156 -8.40 -41.55 -25.53
N ASN A 157 -7.61 -42.58 -25.19
CA ASN A 157 -6.36 -42.91 -25.88
C ASN A 157 -6.55 -43.66 -27.21
N ASP A 158 -7.76 -44.15 -27.48
CA ASP A 158 -8.14 -44.89 -28.69
C ASP A 158 -8.65 -43.99 -29.83
N VAL A 159 -8.68 -42.66 -29.66
CA VAL A 159 -9.12 -41.71 -30.68
C VAL A 159 -7.96 -40.93 -31.33
N ASN A 160 -8.09 -40.60 -32.61
CA ASN A 160 -7.04 -39.92 -33.40
C ASN A 160 -6.62 -38.54 -32.87
N THR A 161 -7.47 -37.87 -32.07
CA THR A 161 -7.15 -36.57 -31.44
C THR A 161 -6.19 -36.71 -30.26
N TYR A 162 -6.05 -37.90 -29.68
CA TYR A 162 -5.26 -38.12 -28.47
C TYR A 162 -3.79 -37.66 -28.56
N PRO A 163 -3.02 -37.96 -29.62
CA PRO A 163 -1.64 -37.48 -29.70
C PRO A 163 -1.52 -35.95 -29.68
N GLN A 164 -2.48 -35.24 -30.30
CA GLN A 164 -2.51 -33.78 -30.30
C GLN A 164 -2.96 -33.23 -28.94
N SER A 165 -3.92 -33.87 -28.27
CA SER A 165 -4.36 -33.47 -26.94
C SER A 165 -3.26 -33.63 -25.90
N GLN A 166 -2.50 -34.72 -25.95
CA GLN A 166 -1.37 -34.93 -25.03
C GLN A 166 -0.25 -33.89 -25.23
N LYS A 167 0.00 -33.46 -26.48
CA LYS A 167 0.92 -32.34 -26.75
C LYS A 167 0.40 -31.04 -26.14
N ALA A 168 -0.87 -30.69 -26.39
CA ALA A 168 -1.48 -29.49 -25.84
C ALA A 168 -1.51 -29.51 -24.30
N LEU A 169 -1.80 -30.66 -23.69
CA LEU A 169 -1.87 -30.85 -22.24
C LEU A 169 -0.56 -30.44 -21.56
N LYS A 170 0.58 -30.90 -22.09
CA LYS A 170 1.91 -30.53 -21.57
C LYS A 170 2.14 -29.02 -21.62
N VAL A 171 1.77 -28.36 -22.72
CA VAL A 171 1.89 -26.91 -22.86
C VAL A 171 0.98 -26.19 -21.87
N TYR A 172 -0.26 -26.66 -21.69
CA TYR A 172 -1.25 -25.99 -20.84
C TYR A 172 -0.89 -26.13 -19.37
N GLN A 173 -0.35 -27.29 -18.96
CA GLN A 173 0.18 -27.50 -17.61
C GLN A 173 1.35 -26.55 -17.30
N ASN A 174 2.26 -26.35 -18.26
CA ASN A 174 3.34 -25.38 -18.10
C ASN A 174 2.81 -23.94 -17.97
N GLN A 175 1.85 -23.55 -18.82
CA GLN A 175 1.25 -22.22 -18.76
C GLN A 175 0.46 -22.00 -17.46
N PHE A 176 -0.24 -23.02 -16.98
CA PHE A 176 -0.96 -22.99 -15.69
C PHE A 176 0.00 -22.76 -14.52
N SER A 177 1.18 -23.38 -14.53
CA SER A 177 2.22 -23.14 -13.54
C SER A 177 2.69 -21.67 -13.54
N LYS A 178 2.96 -21.12 -14.73
CA LYS A 178 3.36 -19.70 -14.88
C LYS A 178 2.28 -18.74 -14.40
N VAL A 179 1.03 -18.97 -14.77
CA VAL A 179 -0.12 -18.16 -14.33
C VAL A 179 -0.29 -18.22 -12.81
N ASN A 180 -0.11 -19.39 -12.18
CA ASN A 180 -0.13 -19.52 -10.73
C ASN A 180 0.97 -18.71 -10.04
N GLN A 181 2.20 -18.78 -10.57
CA GLN A 181 3.32 -18.01 -10.02
C GLN A 181 3.05 -16.51 -10.11
N ARG A 182 2.54 -16.03 -11.25
CA ARG A 182 2.16 -14.62 -11.44
C ARG A 182 1.01 -14.19 -10.52
N LEU A 183 -0.01 -15.02 -10.39
CA LEU A 183 -1.12 -14.78 -9.45
C LEU A 183 -0.61 -14.63 -8.01
N GLN A 184 0.28 -15.52 -7.56
CA GLN A 184 0.85 -15.45 -6.21
C GLN A 184 1.71 -14.20 -6.02
N GLN A 185 2.50 -13.83 -7.03
CA GLN A 185 3.30 -12.60 -7.03
C GLN A 185 2.41 -11.36 -6.90
N GLU A 186 1.33 -11.30 -7.70
CA GLU A 186 0.38 -10.19 -7.70
C GLU A 186 -0.36 -10.08 -6.35
N GLN A 187 -0.85 -11.20 -5.81
CA GLN A 187 -1.50 -11.24 -4.50
C GLN A 187 -0.55 -10.78 -3.38
N THR A 188 0.71 -11.23 -3.42
CA THR A 188 1.73 -10.83 -2.44
C THR A 188 2.01 -9.33 -2.53
N ALA A 189 2.13 -8.79 -3.74
CA ALA A 189 2.35 -7.37 -3.98
C ALA A 189 1.21 -6.51 -3.46
N VAL A 190 -0.04 -6.84 -3.82
CA VAL A 190 -1.23 -6.12 -3.35
C VAL A 190 -1.34 -6.17 -1.82
N ASN A 191 -1.12 -7.33 -1.20
CA ASN A 191 -1.17 -7.45 0.25
C ASN A 191 -0.07 -6.64 0.96
N ALA A 192 1.16 -6.67 0.44
CA ALA A 192 2.26 -5.87 0.97
C ALA A 192 1.97 -4.38 0.87
N PHE A 193 1.41 -3.94 -0.26
CA PHE A 193 1.02 -2.55 -0.48
C PHE A 193 -0.08 -2.11 0.49
N ASN A 194 -1.17 -2.88 0.61
CA ASN A 194 -2.27 -2.57 1.53
C ASN A 194 -1.79 -2.51 2.99
N ARG A 195 -0.93 -3.46 3.42
CA ARG A 195 -0.38 -3.43 4.77
C ARG A 195 0.52 -2.21 5.01
N ALA A 196 1.22 -1.73 3.98
CA ALA A 196 1.99 -0.50 4.07
C ALA A 196 1.09 0.75 4.17
N GLU A 197 -0.07 0.78 3.48
CA GLU A 197 -1.09 1.82 3.66
C GLU A 197 -1.65 1.80 5.09
N ASP A 198 -1.94 0.63 5.66
CA ASP A 198 -2.41 0.50 7.04
C ASP A 198 -1.40 1.05 8.06
N LEU A 199 -0.12 0.64 7.96
CA LEU A 199 0.94 1.13 8.84
C LEU A 199 1.10 2.67 8.74
N ASN A 200 0.95 3.21 7.54
CA ASN A 200 1.00 4.65 7.34
C ASN A 200 -0.19 5.37 7.98
N ASN A 201 -1.39 4.80 7.89
CA ASN A 201 -2.60 5.32 8.54
C ASN A 201 -2.48 5.26 10.07
N GLU A 202 -1.91 4.18 10.62
CA GLU A 202 -1.58 4.08 12.05
C GLU A 202 -0.59 5.18 12.45
N ALA A 203 0.45 5.44 11.65
CA ALA A 203 1.38 6.54 11.88
C ALA A 203 0.69 7.92 11.84
N ASP A 204 -0.27 8.13 10.94
CA ASP A 204 -1.08 9.37 10.89
C ASP A 204 -1.96 9.57 12.12
N GLN A 205 -2.35 8.50 12.80
CA GLN A 205 -3.10 8.61 14.05
C GLN A 205 -2.16 9.00 15.21
N LEU A 206 -0.96 8.43 15.24
CA LEU A 206 0.05 8.69 16.27
C LEU A 206 0.63 10.10 16.25
N THR A 207 0.57 10.80 15.10
CA THR A 207 1.07 12.18 14.95
C THR A 207 0.03 13.26 15.27
N ARG A 208 -1.23 12.89 15.55
CA ARG A 208 -2.31 13.83 15.88
C ARG A 208 -2.21 14.32 17.33
N ASN A 209 -2.87 15.46 17.61
CA ASN A 209 -3.18 15.95 18.95
C ASN A 209 -1.98 16.10 19.90
N SER A 210 -0.96 16.87 19.49
CA SER A 210 0.21 17.17 20.35
C SER A 210 0.90 15.87 20.81
N PRO A 211 1.51 15.11 19.88
CA PRO A 211 2.04 13.78 20.17
C PRO A 211 3.23 13.83 21.13
N SER A 212 3.39 12.76 21.92
CA SER A 212 4.56 12.59 22.79
C SER A 212 5.77 12.16 21.97
N LEU A 213 6.97 12.22 22.56
CA LEU A 213 8.18 11.74 21.88
C LEU A 213 8.10 10.23 21.57
N GLU A 214 7.51 9.44 22.48
CA GLU A 214 7.32 8.01 22.29
C GLU A 214 6.40 7.71 21.10
N THR A 215 5.25 8.39 21.00
CA THR A 215 4.31 8.18 19.89
C THR A 215 4.88 8.66 18.55
N LEU A 216 5.70 9.72 18.54
CA LEU A 216 6.39 10.17 17.33
C LEU A 216 7.45 9.17 16.85
N ASN A 217 8.22 8.57 17.77
CA ASN A 217 9.20 7.54 17.42
C ASN A 217 8.49 6.29 16.89
N GLU A 218 7.36 5.89 17.48
CA GLU A 218 6.54 4.80 16.98
C GLU A 218 6.00 5.12 15.57
N ALA A 219 5.49 6.33 15.35
CA ALA A 219 5.03 6.78 14.03
C ALA A 219 6.14 6.69 12.97
N GLU A 220 7.36 7.18 13.28
CA GLU A 220 8.50 7.07 12.38
C GLU A 220 8.83 5.60 12.07
N SER A 221 8.79 4.73 13.08
CA SER A 221 9.03 3.29 12.90
C SER A 221 8.00 2.66 11.96
N LYS A 222 6.70 2.94 12.15
CA LYS A 222 5.64 2.41 11.29
C LYS A 222 5.80 2.84 9.83
N VAL A 223 6.15 4.10 9.57
CA VAL A 223 6.40 4.57 8.19
C VAL A 223 7.65 3.90 7.59
N LYS A 224 8.71 3.67 8.37
CA LYS A 224 9.89 2.90 7.93
C LYS A 224 9.53 1.45 7.58
N ASP A 225 8.71 0.80 8.40
CA ASP A 225 8.24 -0.56 8.13
C ASP A 225 7.34 -0.61 6.89
N ALA A 226 6.50 0.40 6.68
CA ALA A 226 5.72 0.55 5.47
C ALA A 226 6.60 0.67 4.22
N ILE A 227 7.64 1.51 4.25
CA ILE A 227 8.64 1.60 3.15
C ILE A 227 9.32 0.25 2.92
N LYS A 228 9.67 -0.49 3.99
CA LYS A 228 10.30 -1.81 3.88
C LYS A 228 9.40 -2.79 3.15
N LEU A 229 8.09 -2.82 3.45
CA LEU A 229 7.11 -3.66 2.73
C LEU A 229 7.02 -3.27 1.26
N ILE A 230 6.89 -1.97 0.96
CA ILE A 230 6.75 -1.49 -0.42
C ILE A 230 7.99 -1.85 -1.26
N LYS A 231 9.19 -1.81 -0.69
CA LYS A 231 10.43 -2.22 -1.37
C LYS A 231 10.49 -3.70 -1.75
N THR A 232 9.65 -4.55 -1.17
CA THR A 232 9.56 -5.98 -1.55
C THR A 232 8.66 -6.23 -2.76
N ILE A 233 7.92 -5.22 -3.21
CA ILE A 233 6.99 -5.33 -4.32
C ILE A 233 7.78 -5.46 -5.63
N PRO A 234 7.63 -6.58 -6.37
CA PRO A 234 8.33 -6.79 -7.61
C PRO A 234 7.74 -5.94 -8.74
N GLN A 235 8.59 -5.62 -9.72
CA GLN A 235 8.19 -4.95 -10.96
C GLN A 235 7.19 -5.79 -11.77
N GLY A 236 6.37 -5.12 -12.58
CA GLY A 236 5.35 -5.77 -13.42
C GLY A 236 4.10 -6.25 -12.66
N THR A 237 3.93 -5.82 -11.41
CA THR A 237 2.68 -5.99 -10.64
C THR A 237 1.81 -4.75 -10.75
N THR A 238 0.50 -4.86 -10.52
CA THR A 238 -0.43 -3.71 -10.68
C THR A 238 -0.11 -2.54 -9.77
N VAL A 239 0.49 -2.82 -8.60
CA VAL A 239 0.85 -1.80 -7.61
C VAL A 239 2.30 -1.32 -7.74
N SER A 240 3.10 -1.85 -8.66
CA SER A 240 4.54 -1.55 -8.74
C SER A 240 4.86 -0.06 -8.97
N GLN A 241 4.19 0.60 -9.90
CA GLN A 241 4.41 2.03 -10.15
C GLN A 241 3.94 2.88 -8.96
N LYS A 242 2.70 2.67 -8.48
CA LYS A 242 2.14 3.37 -7.31
C LYS A 242 3.03 3.19 -6.08
N SER A 243 3.66 2.03 -5.93
CA SER A 243 4.61 1.71 -4.87
C SER A 243 5.85 2.60 -4.90
N GLN A 244 6.45 2.82 -6.08
CA GLN A 244 7.62 3.71 -6.20
C GLN A 244 7.28 5.15 -5.82
N ASP A 245 6.14 5.64 -6.29
CA ASP A 245 5.67 7.00 -5.96
C ASP A 245 5.39 7.14 -4.46
N THR A 246 4.80 6.10 -3.84
CA THR A 246 4.48 6.07 -2.40
C THR A 246 5.73 6.09 -1.52
N ILE A 247 6.85 5.50 -1.96
CA ILE A 247 8.12 5.57 -1.21
C ILE A 247 8.57 7.01 -1.01
N LEU A 248 8.47 7.86 -2.05
CA LEU A 248 8.87 9.27 -1.96
C LEU A 248 7.99 10.04 -0.98
N ILE A 249 6.67 9.78 -1.01
CA ILE A 249 5.71 10.38 -0.08
C ILE A 249 6.03 9.98 1.37
N TYR A 250 6.34 8.71 1.61
CA TYR A 250 6.64 8.21 2.96
C TYR A 250 8.00 8.71 3.47
N GLN A 251 8.97 8.96 2.59
CA GLN A 251 10.24 9.59 2.95
C GLN A 251 10.03 11.03 3.43
N ASP A 252 9.24 11.82 2.71
CA ASP A 252 8.88 13.18 3.12
C ASP A 252 8.16 13.18 4.48
N LYS A 253 7.23 12.23 4.67
CA LYS A 253 6.54 12.05 5.96
C LYS A 253 7.48 11.72 7.11
N ILE A 254 8.52 10.90 6.91
CA ILE A 254 9.55 10.65 7.93
C ILE A 254 10.26 11.95 8.32
N GLU A 255 10.60 12.80 7.35
CA GLU A 255 11.23 14.09 7.63
C GLU A 255 10.28 15.03 8.40
N GLY A 256 8.99 15.03 8.08
CA GLY A 256 7.96 15.73 8.86
C GLY A 256 7.86 15.23 10.31
N ILE A 257 7.85 13.91 10.53
CA ILE A 257 7.85 13.31 11.89
C ILE A 257 9.13 13.69 12.65
N ARG A 258 10.28 13.63 11.99
CA ARG A 258 11.57 14.04 12.56
C ARG A 258 11.60 15.51 12.95
N TYR A 259 10.98 16.37 12.15
CA TYR A 259 10.81 17.78 12.48
C TYR A 259 10.06 17.93 13.81
N LEU A 260 8.90 17.27 13.95
CA LEU A 260 8.10 17.28 15.20
C LEU A 260 8.89 16.75 16.41
N ILE A 261 9.67 15.67 16.23
CA ILE A 261 10.57 15.16 17.28
C ILE A 261 11.56 16.25 17.69
N GLY A 262 12.16 16.93 16.71
CA GLY A 262 13.05 18.06 16.96
C GLY A 262 12.39 19.18 17.76
N SER A 263 11.16 19.56 17.40
CA SER A 263 10.40 20.59 18.13
C SER A 263 10.19 20.20 19.60
N ARG A 264 9.85 18.93 19.88
CA ARG A 264 9.68 18.42 21.26
C ARG A 264 10.94 18.50 22.10
N PHE A 265 12.11 18.18 21.54
CA PHE A 265 13.37 18.32 22.25
C PHE A 265 13.74 19.79 22.51
N LEU A 266 13.32 20.71 21.64
CA LEU A 266 13.66 22.12 21.73
C LEU A 266 12.69 22.93 22.61
N GLU A 267 11.48 22.45 22.88
CA GLU A 267 10.46 23.16 23.65
C GLU A 267 10.96 23.59 25.06
N PRO A 268 11.60 22.71 25.88
CA PRO A 268 12.14 23.13 27.18
C PRO A 268 13.27 24.17 27.06
N LEU A 269 14.01 24.12 25.94
CA LEU A 269 15.13 25.01 25.69
C LEU A 269 14.65 26.40 25.29
N VAL A 270 13.63 26.51 24.43
CA VAL A 270 13.00 27.79 24.10
C VAL A 270 12.46 28.45 25.37
N LYS A 271 11.76 27.68 26.23
CA LYS A 271 11.28 28.20 27.53
C LYS A 271 12.41 28.69 28.43
N LEU A 272 13.53 27.97 28.46
CA LEU A 272 14.72 28.38 29.21
C LEU A 272 15.33 29.67 28.67
N PHE A 273 15.41 29.83 27.35
CA PHE A 273 15.90 31.05 26.71
C PHE A 273 14.98 32.24 26.98
N SER A 274 13.65 32.07 26.87
CA SER A 274 12.67 33.10 27.22
C SER A 274 12.76 33.50 28.70
N THR A 275 12.81 32.53 29.63
CA THR A 275 12.99 32.82 31.06
C THR A 275 14.30 33.57 31.34
N PHE A 276 15.37 33.23 30.61
CA PHE A 276 16.62 33.97 30.72
C PHE A 276 16.47 35.41 30.22
N ALA A 277 15.86 35.61 29.05
CA ALA A 277 15.62 36.94 28.48
C ALA A 277 14.81 37.82 29.45
N ASP A 278 13.73 37.29 30.02
CA ASP A 278 12.89 37.99 31.00
C ASP A 278 13.64 38.37 32.28
N SER A 279 14.69 37.62 32.63
CA SER A 279 15.53 37.90 33.80
C SER A 279 16.54 39.02 33.58
N LEU A 280 16.75 39.47 32.33
CA LEU A 280 17.73 40.50 32.00
C LEU A 280 17.16 41.88 32.30
N ASN A 281 17.89 42.66 33.10
CA ASN A 281 17.55 44.05 33.37
C ASN A 281 18.81 44.92 33.52
N SER A 282 18.62 46.23 33.69
CA SER A 282 19.74 47.17 33.82
C SER A 282 20.67 46.86 34.99
N LYS A 283 20.18 46.19 36.04
CA LYS A 283 20.91 45.81 37.26
C LYS A 283 21.59 44.45 37.20
N THR A 284 21.43 43.68 36.12
CA THR A 284 22.10 42.37 36.00
C THR A 284 23.62 42.53 36.06
N GLU A 285 24.24 41.88 37.05
CA GLU A 285 25.69 41.89 37.23
C GLU A 285 26.39 41.00 36.19
N TYR A 286 27.62 41.38 35.82
CA TYR A 286 28.40 40.68 34.81
C TYR A 286 28.63 39.19 35.16
N GLN A 287 28.98 38.89 36.41
CA GLN A 287 29.27 37.51 36.82
C GLN A 287 28.04 36.61 36.74
N ASP A 288 26.89 37.11 37.22
CA ASP A 288 25.60 36.40 37.12
C ASP A 288 25.23 36.15 35.64
N TYR A 289 25.32 37.18 34.81
CA TYR A 289 25.05 37.06 33.38
C TYR A 289 25.97 36.05 32.69
N ALA A 290 27.29 36.12 32.94
CA ALA A 290 28.27 35.20 32.36
C ALA A 290 28.01 33.74 32.76
N ASN A 291 27.65 33.51 34.02
CA ASN A 291 27.30 32.18 34.51
C ASN A 291 26.02 31.65 33.84
N LYS A 292 24.99 32.49 33.70
CA LYS A 292 23.74 32.13 33.01
C LYS A 292 23.95 31.83 31.53
N VAL A 293 24.72 32.65 30.80
CA VAL A 293 25.05 32.39 29.38
C VAL A 293 25.86 31.11 29.22
N LYS A 294 26.84 30.85 30.11
CA LYS A 294 27.61 29.60 30.11
C LYS A 294 26.69 28.38 30.32
N ASN A 295 25.76 28.46 31.26
CA ASN A 295 24.78 27.40 31.53
C ASN A 295 23.84 27.18 30.34
N LEU A 296 23.34 28.26 29.71
CA LEU A 296 22.54 28.19 28.49
C LEU A 296 23.29 27.50 27.35
N ASN A 297 24.54 27.91 27.09
CA ASN A 297 25.36 27.33 26.04
C ASN A 297 25.61 25.83 26.28
N LYS A 298 25.86 25.45 27.54
CA LYS A 298 26.03 24.05 27.93
C LYS A 298 24.77 23.25 27.61
N LYS A 299 23.61 23.66 28.14
CA LYS A 299 22.32 22.98 27.92
C LYS A 299 21.94 22.90 26.44
N PHE A 300 22.16 23.98 25.68
CA PHE A 300 21.93 24.00 24.24
C PHE A 300 22.82 22.96 23.53
N THR A 301 24.11 22.92 23.86
CA THR A 301 25.04 21.95 23.27
C THR A 301 24.72 20.51 23.64
N ASP A 302 24.29 20.28 24.88
CA ASP A 302 23.94 18.94 25.39
C ASP A 302 22.71 18.40 24.64
N ILE A 303 21.65 19.21 24.47
CA ILE A 303 20.46 18.81 23.69
C ILE A 303 20.80 18.50 22.23
N LEU A 304 21.65 19.30 21.57
CA LEU A 304 22.07 19.03 20.19
C LEU A 304 22.89 17.75 20.03
N LYS A 305 23.52 17.26 21.11
CA LYS A 305 24.23 15.98 21.14
C LYS A 305 23.27 14.82 21.38
N GLU A 306 22.36 14.98 22.34
CA GLU A 306 21.35 13.97 22.71
C GLU A 306 20.35 13.70 21.58
N ALA A 307 19.94 14.75 20.86
CA ALA A 307 18.97 14.66 19.78
C ALA A 307 19.52 15.26 18.47
N PRO A 308 20.31 14.50 17.69
CA PRO A 308 20.93 15.01 16.46
C PRO A 308 19.95 15.59 15.43
N VAL A 309 18.69 15.11 15.42
CA VAL A 309 17.60 15.61 14.57
C VAL A 309 17.34 17.11 14.74
N THR A 310 17.65 17.67 15.92
CA THR A 310 17.49 19.10 16.21
C THR A 310 18.51 20.00 15.49
N LYS A 311 19.66 19.47 15.04
CA LYS A 311 20.78 20.28 14.52
C LYS A 311 20.39 21.16 13.33
N ASN A 312 19.47 20.68 12.50
CA ASN A 312 19.01 21.37 11.30
C ASN A 312 17.66 22.09 11.48
N HIS A 313 17.01 21.93 12.65
CA HIS A 313 15.73 22.53 12.97
C HIS A 313 15.82 24.07 12.97
N SER A 314 14.79 24.75 12.48
CA SER A 314 14.73 26.23 12.41
C SER A 314 14.88 26.86 13.79
N SER A 315 14.13 26.39 14.81
CA SER A 315 14.28 26.84 16.19
C SER A 315 15.71 26.70 16.74
N ALA A 316 16.42 25.60 16.44
CA ALA A 316 17.79 25.43 16.91
C ALA A 316 18.76 26.46 16.28
N LYS A 317 18.55 26.82 15.00
CA LYS A 317 19.32 27.88 14.33
C LYS A 317 19.04 29.24 14.96
N ALA A 318 17.78 29.56 15.24
CA ALA A 318 17.37 30.80 15.88
C ALA A 318 17.91 30.90 17.33
N LEU A 319 17.80 29.83 18.13
CA LEU A 319 18.41 29.78 19.48
C LEU A 319 19.94 29.93 19.45
N ARG A 320 20.62 29.36 18.44
CA ARG A 320 22.06 29.58 18.25
C ARG A 320 22.37 31.04 17.91
N SER A 321 21.53 31.69 17.11
CA SER A 321 21.62 33.13 16.83
C SER A 321 21.50 33.96 18.12
N ALA A 322 20.48 33.69 18.94
CA ALA A 322 20.28 34.33 20.24
C ALA A 322 21.50 34.16 21.15
N LEU A 323 22.01 32.93 21.25
CA LEU A 323 23.17 32.61 22.07
C LEU A 323 24.44 33.33 21.61
N ASN A 324 24.64 33.48 20.30
CA ASN A 324 25.74 34.26 19.75
C ASN A 324 25.62 35.74 20.16
N LYS A 325 24.42 36.31 20.14
CA LYS A 325 24.16 37.68 20.60
C LYS A 325 24.42 37.83 22.10
N TYR A 326 24.03 36.86 22.91
CA TYR A 326 24.36 36.89 24.34
C TYR A 326 25.87 36.81 24.62
N ASN A 327 26.62 36.04 23.82
CA ASN A 327 28.08 36.02 23.89
C ASN A 327 28.71 37.34 23.42
N ASP A 328 28.14 38.01 22.42
CA ASP A 328 28.58 39.35 22.01
C ASP A 328 28.48 40.36 23.17
N ALA A 329 27.40 40.32 23.95
CA ALA A 329 27.29 41.15 25.15
C ALA A 329 28.36 40.82 26.21
N LEU A 330 28.79 39.56 26.35
CA LEU A 330 29.93 39.21 27.22
C LEU A 330 31.22 39.89 26.76
N ILE A 331 31.48 39.88 25.45
CA ILE A 331 32.68 40.50 24.86
C ILE A 331 32.67 42.01 25.14
N VAL A 332 31.51 42.66 24.94
CA VAL A 332 31.34 44.09 25.23
C VAL A 332 31.59 44.39 26.71
N TRP A 333 31.00 43.60 27.61
CA TRP A 333 31.21 43.80 29.04
C TRP A 333 32.65 43.56 29.48
N GLN A 334 33.30 42.50 28.98
CA GLN A 334 34.69 42.20 29.28
C GLN A 334 35.61 43.32 28.80
N TYR A 335 35.33 43.92 27.65
CA TYR A 335 36.04 45.10 27.16
C TYR A 335 35.92 46.27 28.15
N CYS A 336 34.73 46.55 28.66
CA CYS A 336 34.55 47.59 29.68
C CYS A 336 35.23 47.25 31.03
N GLN A 337 35.20 45.99 31.48
CA GLN A 337 35.86 45.54 32.71
C GLN A 337 37.39 45.74 32.66
N GLN A 338 37.99 45.65 31.47
CA GLN A 338 39.39 45.96 31.23
C GLN A 338 39.70 47.48 31.24
N ARG A 339 38.78 48.32 31.72
CA ARG A 339 38.87 49.80 31.73
C ARG A 339 39.08 50.42 30.35
N LYS A 340 38.65 49.73 29.29
CA LYS A 340 38.73 50.25 27.91
C LYS A 340 37.50 51.07 27.50
N CYS A 341 36.42 51.01 28.29
CA CYS A 341 35.28 51.93 28.14
C CYS A 341 35.60 53.27 28.83
N GLN A 342 35.21 54.37 28.19
CA GLN A 342 35.45 55.71 28.73
C GLN A 342 34.31 56.12 29.67
N ASN A 343 34.67 56.68 30.82
CA ASN A 343 33.73 57.32 31.73
C ASN A 343 33.51 58.76 31.24
N SER A 344 32.29 59.29 31.34
CA SER A 344 31.91 60.61 30.79
C SER A 344 32.69 61.83 31.31
N LEU A 345 33.60 61.68 32.27
CA LEU A 345 34.43 62.79 32.81
C LEU A 345 35.34 63.43 31.75
N SER A 346 35.76 62.71 30.72
CA SER A 346 36.46 63.27 29.55
C SER A 346 35.52 63.79 28.45
N ALA A 347 34.19 63.65 28.61
CA ALA A 347 33.18 64.03 27.62
C ALA A 347 32.52 65.39 27.87
N GLY A 348 32.90 66.11 28.93
CA GLY A 348 32.48 67.49 29.19
C GLY A 348 31.23 67.65 30.06
N ILE A 349 31.46 68.09 31.30
CA ILE A 349 30.58 68.88 32.20
C ILE A 349 29.20 68.27 32.60
N ILE A 350 29.12 67.92 33.90
CA ILE A 350 27.99 67.97 34.85
C ILE A 350 26.70 67.18 34.47
N GLU A 351 26.64 65.88 34.83
CA GLU A 351 25.64 65.30 35.76
C GLU A 351 25.53 63.76 35.77
N PHE A 352 26.07 63.02 34.80
CA PHE A 352 25.81 61.57 34.73
C PHE A 352 26.94 60.71 35.29
N ARG A 353 26.92 60.46 36.61
CA ARG A 353 27.77 59.44 37.24
C ARG A 353 27.39 58.05 36.69
N ASN A 354 28.38 57.33 36.18
CA ASN A 354 28.36 55.91 35.76
C ASN A 354 27.81 55.55 34.35
N VAL A 355 27.81 56.48 33.38
CA VAL A 355 27.57 56.10 31.97
C VAL A 355 28.88 55.69 31.30
N LEU A 356 28.95 54.43 30.87
CA LEU A 356 30.08 53.86 30.14
C LEU A 356 29.88 54.01 28.62
N TRP A 357 30.93 54.49 27.95
CA TRP A 357 30.95 54.70 26.50
C TRP A 357 31.91 53.73 25.82
N ILE A 358 31.47 53.17 24.70
CA ILE A 358 32.24 52.26 23.86
C ILE A 358 32.57 52.99 22.56
N PRO A 359 33.84 53.03 22.10
CA PRO A 359 34.20 53.67 20.85
C PRO A 359 33.53 52.95 19.67
N ASP A 360 33.07 53.70 18.67
CA ASP A 360 32.44 53.16 17.45
C ASP A 360 33.35 52.19 16.67
N SER A 361 34.65 52.38 16.78
CA SER A 361 35.70 51.52 16.23
C SER A 361 35.77 50.12 16.87
N PHE A 362 35.07 49.88 17.98
CA PHE A 362 34.97 48.56 18.59
C PHE A 362 34.24 47.58 17.66
N LYS A 363 34.86 46.45 17.40
CA LYS A 363 34.37 45.42 16.47
C LYS A 363 34.16 44.10 17.19
N ILE A 364 33.07 43.41 16.84
CA ILE A 364 32.86 42.01 17.20
C ILE A 364 32.93 41.18 15.94
N LYS A 365 33.88 40.24 15.88
CA LYS A 365 34.15 39.42 14.69
C LYS A 365 34.35 40.30 13.44
N ASN A 366 35.16 41.36 13.57
CA ASN A 366 35.48 42.35 12.52
C ASN A 366 34.33 43.23 12.03
N VAL A 367 33.13 43.14 12.62
CA VAL A 367 32.00 44.02 12.29
C VAL A 367 31.88 45.13 13.34
N PRO A 368 31.84 46.42 12.94
CA PRO A 368 31.58 47.52 13.87
C PRO A 368 30.27 47.32 14.62
N LEU A 369 30.29 47.59 15.93
CA LEU A 369 29.14 47.38 16.81
C LEU A 369 27.91 48.17 16.36
N THR A 370 28.12 49.41 15.91
CA THR A 370 27.08 50.31 15.40
C THR A 370 26.38 49.74 14.17
N LYS A 371 27.15 49.17 13.23
CA LYS A 371 26.61 48.49 12.05
C LYS A 371 25.88 47.19 12.41
N LYS A 372 26.45 46.38 13.31
CA LYS A 372 25.89 45.07 13.67
C LYS A 372 24.54 45.18 14.37
N TYR A 373 24.41 46.14 15.29
CA TYR A 373 23.20 46.31 16.11
C TYR A 373 22.39 47.56 15.79
N LYS A 374 22.67 48.23 14.65
CA LYS A 374 21.97 49.44 14.18
C LYS A 374 21.90 50.55 15.24
N LEU A 375 22.98 50.73 15.98
CA LEU A 375 23.05 51.70 17.07
C LEU A 375 23.25 53.11 16.55
N LYS A 376 22.62 54.09 17.20
CA LYS A 376 22.86 55.51 16.93
C LYS A 376 24.16 55.93 17.61
N GLU A 377 25.06 56.53 16.84
CA GLU A 377 26.32 57.08 17.32
C GLU A 377 26.09 58.44 18.00
N SER A 378 26.83 58.72 19.07
CA SER A 378 26.94 60.05 19.67
C SER A 378 28.36 60.57 19.48
N SER A 379 28.52 61.85 19.19
CA SER A 379 29.84 62.50 19.08
C SER A 379 30.14 63.30 20.33
N ASN A 380 31.38 63.24 20.82
CA ASN A 380 31.86 64.16 21.85
C ASN A 380 32.43 65.45 21.25
N ILE A 381 32.85 66.39 22.10
CA ILE A 381 33.49 67.65 21.72
C ILE A 381 34.81 67.48 20.92
N PHE A 382 35.38 66.27 20.89
CA PHE A 382 36.59 65.91 20.17
C PHE A 382 36.31 65.10 18.90
N THR A 383 35.08 65.16 18.36
CA THR A 383 34.59 64.47 17.16
C THR A 383 34.69 62.94 17.17
N GLN A 384 35.11 62.34 18.29
CA GLN A 384 35.12 60.89 18.46
C GLN A 384 33.70 60.38 18.66
N LYS A 385 33.37 59.29 17.98
CA LYS A 385 32.06 58.65 17.99
C LYS A 385 32.02 57.52 19.00
N PHE A 386 30.97 57.51 19.81
CA PHE A 386 30.75 56.52 20.84
C PHE A 386 29.30 56.03 20.85
N VAL A 387 29.10 54.88 21.46
CA VAL A 387 27.77 54.35 21.82
C VAL A 387 27.71 54.08 23.31
N GLN A 388 26.54 54.32 23.92
CA GLN A 388 26.36 54.05 25.34
C GLN A 388 26.26 52.54 25.59
N LEU A 389 26.94 52.04 26.62
CA LEU A 389 26.91 50.61 26.98
C LEU A 389 25.48 50.10 27.19
N ASN A 390 24.60 50.88 27.82
CA ASN A 390 23.21 50.47 28.05
C ASN A 390 22.43 50.34 26.73
N GLN A 391 22.62 51.26 25.78
CA GLN A 391 22.00 51.17 24.45
C GLN A 391 22.50 49.95 23.67
N VAL A 392 23.80 49.67 23.74
CA VAL A 392 24.39 48.46 23.16
C VAL A 392 23.76 47.20 23.76
N ARG A 393 23.68 47.11 25.09
CA ARG A 393 23.09 45.94 25.78
C ARG A 393 21.64 45.73 25.38
N SER A 394 20.82 46.78 25.45
CA SER A 394 19.41 46.73 25.06
C SER A 394 19.24 46.24 23.62
N ALA A 395 19.99 46.79 22.67
CA ALA A 395 19.89 46.37 21.26
C ALA A 395 20.32 44.91 21.03
N ILE A 396 21.36 44.43 21.72
CA ILE A 396 21.77 43.03 21.66
C ILE A 396 20.66 42.12 22.21
N TRP A 397 20.08 42.49 23.36
CA TRP A 397 19.05 41.71 24.03
C TRP A 397 17.74 41.68 23.25
N GLU A 398 17.27 42.82 22.71
CA GLU A 398 16.08 42.89 21.86
C GLU A 398 16.22 42.00 20.62
N GLN A 399 17.38 42.00 19.96
CA GLN A 399 17.58 41.13 18.81
C GLN A 399 17.69 39.65 19.20
N ALA A 400 18.23 39.33 20.38
CA ALA A 400 18.27 37.95 20.88
C ALA A 400 16.86 37.47 21.24
N GLU A 401 16.04 38.33 21.86
CA GLU A 401 14.63 38.07 22.14
C GLU A 401 13.84 37.84 20.85
N SER A 402 14.09 38.62 19.81
CA SER A 402 13.49 38.38 18.48
C SER A 402 13.82 37.01 17.92
N ASP A 403 15.07 36.52 18.05
CA ASP A 403 15.40 35.15 17.60
C ASP A 403 14.71 34.09 18.49
N ILE A 404 14.51 34.36 19.79
CA ILE A 404 13.81 33.45 20.70
C ILE A 404 12.32 33.36 20.34
N GLN A 405 11.69 34.50 20.01
CA GLN A 405 10.32 34.55 19.52
C GLN A 405 10.18 33.82 18.17
N GLU A 406 11.16 33.96 17.26
CA GLU A 406 11.22 33.16 16.04
C GLU A 406 11.31 31.66 16.37
N ALA A 407 12.20 31.27 17.29
CA ALA A 407 12.32 29.87 17.71
C ALA A 407 11.03 29.32 18.32
N GLN A 408 10.30 30.14 19.08
CA GLN A 408 9.01 29.81 19.68
C GLN A 408 7.91 29.66 18.63
N GLY A 409 7.87 30.49 17.59
CA GLY A 409 6.88 30.36 16.52
C GLY A 409 7.08 29.15 15.60
N GLN A 410 8.20 28.43 15.77
CA GLN A 410 8.58 27.23 15.01
C GLN A 410 8.35 25.94 15.80
N ILE A 411 7.86 26.04 17.05
CA ILE A 411 7.46 24.93 17.92
C ILE A 411 5.96 25.02 18.11
#